data_AF-A0A4Y2D9Y9-F1
#
_entry.id   AF-A0A4Y2D9Y9-F1
#
_cell.length_a   1.000
_cell.length_b   1.000
_cell.length_c   1.000
_cell.angle_alpha   90.00
_cell.angle_beta   90.00
_cell.angle_gamma   90.00
#
_symmetry.space_group_name_H-M   'P 1'
#
loop_
_entity.id
_entity.type
_entity.pdbx_description
1 polymer ?
#
loop_
_entity_poly.entity_id
_entity_poly.type
_entity_poly.pdbx_seq_one_letter_code
_entity_poly.pdbx_strand_id
1 'polypeptide(L)'
;MIYELPPNERKDHILMCGLWFGPHKPNMNVFLKPFVTELSNLSQSGFKCIDATNSKQTVTKVFPIISSGDAPARAAIQNFIQYNGKYGHGFCQHSGERVEKGKGFCSIYPLQQLLPEIRSFEQCVDFAEEASLTGKAVHAVKGPTELMKLYQNFDLVQRFVPDYMHAVLLGVVRQIMSLWIQTSSNDFSIKQKSLRVLNHRTLNIKFPQETTRKLRSTNEVLFWKASEFRIFLFVSPIILKNLISIIICIIIGCY
;
A
#
# COMPACT_ATOMS: atom_id res chain seq x y z
N MET A 1 -10.42 10.92 -7.97
CA MET A 1 -11.54 9.98 -8.08
C MET A 1 -12.64 10.48 -7.16
N ILE A 2 -13.87 10.55 -7.65
CA ILE A 2 -15.03 10.95 -6.84
C ILE A 2 -15.55 9.70 -6.13
N TYR A 3 -15.61 9.72 -4.80
CA TYR A 3 -15.91 8.52 -4.01
C TYR A 3 -17.42 8.22 -3.96
N GLU A 4 -18.22 9.28 -4.08
CA GLU A 4 -19.68 9.28 -4.04
C GLU A 4 -20.31 8.60 -5.26
N LEU A 5 -19.55 8.37 -6.34
CA LEU A 5 -20.00 7.64 -7.52
C LEU A 5 -20.08 6.12 -7.27
N PRO A 6 -20.96 5.40 -7.99
CA PRO A 6 -20.99 3.94 -8.00
C PRO A 6 -19.61 3.33 -8.31
N PRO A 7 -19.20 2.22 -7.66
CA PRO A 7 -17.84 1.66 -7.81
C PRO A 7 -17.38 1.38 -9.23
N ASN A 8 -18.32 1.01 -10.13
CA ASN A 8 -18.08 0.74 -11.54
C ASN A 8 -17.76 2.02 -12.35
N GLU A 9 -18.22 3.19 -11.92
CA GLU A 9 -18.04 4.46 -12.65
C GLU A 9 -16.83 5.27 -12.14
N ARG A 10 -16.37 5.01 -10.92
CA ARG A 10 -15.28 5.77 -10.28
C ARG A 10 -14.01 5.85 -11.12
N LYS A 11 -13.70 4.80 -11.88
CA LYS A 11 -12.48 4.71 -12.72
C LYS A 11 -12.52 5.65 -13.92
N ASP A 12 -13.72 5.92 -14.43
CA ASP A 12 -13.90 6.81 -15.59
C ASP A 12 -13.92 8.28 -15.15
N HIS A 13 -14.08 8.53 -13.84
CA HIS A 13 -14.15 9.86 -13.23
C HIS A 13 -12.94 10.14 -12.34
N ILE A 14 -11.74 10.01 -12.92
CA ILE A 14 -10.47 10.36 -12.27
C ILE A 14 -10.12 11.81 -12.63
N LEU A 15 -10.11 12.67 -11.61
CA LEU A 15 -9.58 14.02 -11.71
C LEU A 15 -8.06 14.01 -11.55
N MET A 16 -7.35 14.54 -12.54
CA MET A 16 -5.91 14.75 -12.47
C MET A 16 -5.62 16.05 -11.69
N CYS A 17 -5.07 15.93 -10.49
CA CYS A 17 -4.79 17.08 -9.62
C CYS A 17 -3.36 17.61 -9.75
N GLY A 18 -2.47 16.90 -10.45
CA GLY A 18 -1.09 17.32 -10.64
C GLY A 18 -0.34 16.40 -11.61
N LEU A 19 0.58 17.00 -12.36
CA LEU A 19 1.46 16.31 -13.29
C LEU A 19 2.87 16.86 -13.12
N TRP A 20 3.86 15.98 -12.96
CA TRP A 20 5.26 16.35 -12.93
C TRP A 20 5.98 15.77 -14.14
N PHE A 21 6.80 16.60 -14.78
CA PHE A 21 7.68 16.19 -15.86
C PHE A 21 9.08 16.76 -15.62
N GLY A 22 10.08 15.88 -15.53
CA GLY A 22 11.46 16.28 -15.32
C GLY A 22 12.39 15.08 -15.18
N PRO A 23 13.72 15.29 -15.27
CA PRO A 23 14.72 14.22 -15.21
C PRO A 23 14.84 13.59 -13.81
N HIS A 24 14.33 14.26 -12.78
CA HIS A 24 14.40 13.82 -11.39
C HIS A 24 13.02 13.87 -10.73
N LYS A 25 12.91 13.18 -9.59
CA LYS A 25 11.71 13.24 -8.75
C LYS A 25 11.47 14.68 -8.29
N PRO A 26 10.21 15.15 -8.25
CA PRO A 26 9.92 16.49 -7.76
C PRO A 26 10.32 16.62 -6.30
N ASN A 27 10.64 17.84 -5.90
CA ASN A 27 10.50 18.21 -4.50
C ASN A 27 9.00 18.16 -4.16
N MET A 28 8.58 17.13 -3.43
CA MET A 28 7.17 16.87 -3.15
C MET A 28 6.50 18.00 -2.38
N ASN A 29 7.22 18.70 -1.50
CA ASN A 29 6.65 19.86 -0.80
C ASN A 29 6.37 21.02 -1.76
N VAL A 30 7.23 21.28 -2.73
CA VAL A 30 6.94 22.31 -3.75
C VAL A 30 5.81 21.86 -4.67
N PHE A 31 5.83 20.60 -5.10
CA PHE A 31 4.85 20.03 -6.01
C PHE A 31 3.43 19.97 -5.42
N LEU A 32 3.30 19.63 -4.14
CA LEU A 32 2.00 19.47 -3.47
C LEU A 32 1.40 20.79 -3.00
N LYS A 33 2.18 21.87 -2.94
CA LYS A 33 1.73 23.15 -2.40
C LYS A 33 0.45 23.70 -3.09
N PRO A 34 0.36 23.77 -4.44
CA PRO A 34 -0.88 24.24 -5.09
C PRO A 34 -2.08 23.35 -4.77
N PHE A 35 -1.88 22.03 -4.76
CA PHE A 35 -2.93 21.06 -4.44
C PHE A 35 -3.43 21.22 -3.00
N VAL A 36 -2.52 21.33 -2.03
CA VAL A 36 -2.85 21.50 -0.62
C VAL A 36 -3.57 22.82 -0.36
N THR A 37 -3.11 23.92 -0.97
CA THR A 37 -3.75 25.23 -0.84
C THR A 37 -5.18 25.19 -1.36
N GLU A 38 -5.39 24.66 -2.57
CA GLU A 38 -6.73 24.55 -3.15
C GLU A 38 -7.64 23.64 -2.33
N LEU A 39 -7.14 22.49 -1.89
CA LEU A 39 -7.92 21.55 -1.08
C LEU A 39 -8.28 22.14 0.29
N SER A 40 -7.39 22.92 0.90
CA SER A 40 -7.67 23.65 2.14
C SER A 40 -8.85 24.61 1.93
N ASN A 41 -8.82 25.42 0.86
CA ASN A 41 -9.90 26.34 0.51
C ASN A 41 -11.23 25.60 0.25
N LEU A 42 -11.20 24.51 -0.52
CA LEU A 42 -12.38 23.70 -0.82
C LEU A 42 -12.95 23.00 0.41
N SER A 43 -12.11 22.64 1.39
CA SER A 43 -12.56 22.03 2.64
C SER A 43 -13.18 23.05 3.61
N GLN A 44 -12.67 24.30 3.62
CA GLN A 44 -13.16 25.36 4.51
C GLN A 44 -14.39 26.07 3.93
N SER A 45 -14.25 26.60 2.71
CA SER A 45 -15.26 27.44 2.06
C SER A 45 -16.15 26.66 1.09
N GLY A 46 -15.63 25.59 0.48
CA GLY A 46 -16.34 24.87 -0.58
C GLY A 46 -16.53 25.71 -1.85
N PHE A 47 -17.39 25.23 -2.73
CA PHE A 47 -17.79 25.92 -3.96
C PHE A 47 -19.30 25.81 -4.19
N LYS A 48 -19.86 26.80 -4.87
CA LYS A 48 -21.29 26.85 -5.17
C LYS A 48 -21.60 25.92 -6.35
N CYS A 49 -22.55 25.02 -6.17
CA CYS A 49 -23.13 24.16 -7.19
C CYS A 49 -24.58 24.57 -7.43
N ILE A 50 -25.02 24.50 -8.69
CA ILE A 50 -26.43 24.62 -9.05
C ILE A 50 -26.84 23.26 -9.58
N ASP A 51 -27.83 22.64 -8.94
CA ASP A 51 -28.39 21.38 -9.37
C ASP A 51 -29.13 21.58 -10.71
N ALA A 52 -28.70 20.86 -11.74
CA ALA A 52 -29.26 20.97 -13.08
C ALA A 52 -30.73 20.53 -13.17
N THR A 53 -31.22 19.75 -12.21
CA THR A 53 -32.58 19.18 -12.23
C THR A 53 -33.62 20.08 -11.58
N ASN A 54 -33.23 20.84 -10.54
CA ASN A 54 -34.16 21.62 -9.72
C ASN A 54 -33.69 23.06 -9.48
N SER A 55 -32.59 23.50 -10.10
CA SER A 55 -31.98 24.83 -9.95
C SER A 55 -31.64 25.21 -8.50
N LYS A 56 -31.58 24.25 -7.57
CA LYS A 56 -31.23 24.50 -6.19
C LYS A 56 -29.74 24.80 -6.09
N GLN A 57 -29.42 25.90 -5.41
CA GLN A 57 -28.05 26.26 -5.10
C GLN A 57 -27.60 25.57 -3.81
N THR A 58 -26.46 24.90 -3.86
CA THR A 58 -25.81 24.28 -2.70
C THR A 58 -24.35 24.68 -2.61
N VAL A 59 -23.78 24.64 -1.41
CA VAL A 59 -22.33 24.79 -1.21
C VAL A 59 -21.76 23.39 -0.97
N THR A 60 -20.89 22.96 -1.87
CA THR A 60 -20.24 21.65 -1.82
C THR A 60 -18.82 21.83 -1.29
N LYS A 61 -18.47 21.07 -0.26
CA LYS A 61 -17.12 21.03 0.30
C LYS A 61 -16.39 19.77 -0.13
N VAL A 62 -15.09 19.85 -0.30
CA VAL A 62 -14.26 18.73 -0.76
C VAL A 62 -13.32 18.31 0.36
N PHE A 63 -13.30 17.02 0.67
CA PHE A 63 -12.45 16.43 1.69
C PHE A 63 -11.63 15.28 1.11
N PRO A 64 -10.32 15.22 1.34
CA PRO A 64 -9.55 14.02 1.04
C PRO A 64 -9.92 12.91 2.03
N ILE A 65 -10.30 11.74 1.51
CA ILE A 65 -10.70 10.61 2.36
C ILE A 65 -9.49 9.73 2.63
N ILE A 66 -8.84 9.23 1.57
CA ILE A 66 -7.67 8.36 1.64
C ILE A 66 -6.64 8.75 0.59
N SER A 67 -5.37 8.46 0.86
CA SER A 67 -4.28 8.48 -0.11
C SER A 67 -3.75 7.06 -0.27
N SER A 68 -3.76 6.54 -1.50
CA SER A 68 -3.23 5.22 -1.81
C SER A 68 -2.08 5.35 -2.80
N GLY A 69 -1.05 4.55 -2.59
CA GLY A 69 0.14 4.50 -3.44
C GLY A 69 1.07 3.38 -2.99
N ASP A 70 2.05 3.07 -3.81
CA ASP A 70 3.12 2.15 -3.42
C ASP A 70 3.99 2.74 -2.30
N ALA A 71 4.78 1.91 -1.61
CA ALA A 71 5.56 2.36 -0.47
C ALA A 71 6.52 3.52 -0.80
N PRO A 72 7.24 3.53 -1.95
CA PRO A 72 8.04 4.68 -2.37
C PRO A 72 7.26 5.99 -2.54
N ALA A 73 6.08 5.96 -3.18
CA ALA A 73 5.26 7.15 -3.39
C ALA A 73 4.72 7.69 -2.07
N ARG A 74 4.22 6.82 -1.18
CA ARG A 74 3.75 7.22 0.17
C ARG A 74 4.85 7.92 0.95
N ALA A 75 6.04 7.31 1.02
CA ALA A 75 7.19 7.91 1.71
C ALA A 75 7.61 9.26 1.08
N ALA A 76 7.54 9.40 -0.24
CA ALA A 76 7.86 10.67 -0.89
C ALA A 76 6.85 11.77 -0.52
N ILE A 77 5.56 11.47 -0.57
CA ILE A 77 4.46 12.41 -0.30
C ILE A 77 4.41 12.79 1.20
N GLN A 78 4.58 11.82 2.09
CA GLN A 78 4.63 12.04 3.56
C GLN A 78 5.94 12.69 4.02
N ASN A 79 6.92 12.86 3.11
CA ASN A 79 8.28 13.29 3.41
C ASN A 79 9.01 12.37 4.43
N PHE A 80 8.79 11.05 4.32
CA PHE A 80 9.45 10.03 5.12
C PHE A 80 10.62 9.37 4.36
N ILE A 81 11.48 8.66 5.08
CA ILE A 81 12.41 7.67 4.52
C ILE A 81 11.59 6.50 3.97
N GLN A 82 12.10 5.87 2.91
CA GLN A 82 11.47 4.70 2.30
C GLN A 82 11.55 3.45 3.20
N TYR A 83 10.80 2.42 2.83
CA TYR A 83 10.66 1.14 3.54
C TYR A 83 11.98 0.40 3.86
N ASN A 84 13.08 0.75 3.18
CA ASN A 84 14.41 0.20 3.43
C ASN A 84 15.19 0.92 4.55
N GLY A 85 14.68 2.03 5.08
CA GLY A 85 15.28 2.74 6.22
C GLY A 85 15.04 2.02 7.55
N LYS A 86 15.79 2.41 8.60
CA LYS A 86 15.64 1.86 9.95
C LYS A 86 14.21 2.00 10.50
N TYR A 87 13.55 3.13 10.28
CA TYR A 87 12.15 3.33 10.70
C TYR A 87 11.22 3.47 9.47
N GLY A 88 11.54 2.77 8.37
CA GLY A 88 10.91 2.99 7.07
C GLY A 88 9.45 2.58 6.95
N HIS A 89 8.87 1.94 7.97
CA HIS A 89 7.43 1.71 8.02
C HIS A 89 6.71 3.04 8.21
N GLY A 90 5.64 3.32 7.47
CA GLY A 90 4.91 4.60 7.55
C GLY A 90 3.94 4.70 8.72
N PHE A 91 3.49 3.56 9.26
CA PHE A 91 2.38 3.50 10.23
C PHE A 91 2.82 3.37 11.68
N CYS A 92 3.91 2.64 11.94
CA CYS A 92 4.40 2.40 13.30
C CYS A 92 5.92 2.56 13.37
N GLN A 93 6.41 2.84 14.57
CA GLN A 93 7.82 3.13 14.86
C GLN A 93 8.69 1.85 14.95
N HIS A 94 8.34 0.83 14.18
CA HIS A 94 9.12 -0.41 14.14
C HIS A 94 10.52 -0.13 13.58
N SER A 95 11.53 -0.37 14.40
CA SER A 95 12.92 -0.38 13.94
C SER A 95 13.22 -1.66 13.16
N GLY A 96 13.62 -1.49 11.91
CA GLY A 96 14.21 -2.54 11.10
C GLY A 96 15.69 -2.73 11.39
N GLU A 97 16.18 -3.91 11.01
CA GLU A 97 17.55 -4.37 11.15
C GLU A 97 18.14 -4.62 9.76
N ARG A 98 19.41 -4.28 9.58
CA ARG A 98 20.14 -4.62 8.34
C ARG A 98 20.75 -6.00 8.51
N VAL A 99 20.36 -6.93 7.65
CA VAL A 99 20.91 -8.28 7.60
C VAL A 99 21.62 -8.52 6.27
N GLU A 100 22.65 -9.36 6.30
CA GLU A 100 23.35 -9.81 5.09
C GLU A 100 22.43 -10.70 4.24
N LYS A 101 22.45 -10.46 2.93
CA LYS A 101 21.72 -11.24 1.94
C LYS A 101 22.59 -11.42 0.70
N GLY A 102 23.25 -12.58 0.61
CA GLY A 102 24.21 -12.85 -0.45
C GLY A 102 25.40 -11.89 -0.36
N LYS A 103 25.68 -11.14 -1.43
CA LYS A 103 26.76 -10.13 -1.47
C LYS A 103 26.33 -8.72 -1.04
N GLY A 104 25.10 -8.55 -0.53
CA GLY A 104 24.55 -7.26 -0.15
C GLY A 104 23.84 -7.31 1.20
N PHE A 105 23.13 -6.23 1.52
CA PHE A 105 22.33 -6.12 2.75
C PHE A 105 20.87 -5.87 2.40
N CYS A 106 19.95 -6.38 3.22
CA CYS A 106 18.55 -6.00 3.18
C CYS A 106 18.07 -5.59 4.56
N SER A 107 17.10 -4.68 4.60
CA SER A 107 16.42 -4.30 5.84
C SER A 107 15.27 -5.28 6.10
N ILE A 108 15.23 -5.85 7.29
CA ILE A 108 14.13 -6.69 7.78
C ILE A 108 13.47 -6.01 8.98
N TYR A 109 12.20 -6.31 9.21
CA TYR A 109 11.47 -5.87 10.40
C TYR A 109 11.13 -7.14 11.18
N PRO A 110 11.91 -7.50 12.21
CA PRO A 110 11.77 -8.76 12.91
C PRO A 110 10.42 -8.84 13.62
N LEU A 111 9.86 -10.04 13.75
CA LEU A 111 8.65 -10.22 14.54
C LEU A 111 8.97 -9.97 16.01
N GLN A 112 8.29 -8.99 16.61
CA GLN A 112 8.41 -8.67 18.03
C GLN A 112 7.18 -9.18 18.78
N GLN A 113 7.36 -9.62 20.03
CA GLN A 113 6.24 -10.06 20.88
C GLN A 113 5.31 -8.88 21.22
N LEU A 114 5.89 -7.71 21.50
CA LEU A 114 5.16 -6.48 21.67
C LEU A 114 4.99 -5.80 20.31
N LEU A 115 3.76 -5.40 19.98
CA LEU A 115 3.52 -4.64 18.76
C LEU A 115 4.21 -3.27 18.85
N PRO A 116 4.89 -2.83 17.78
CA PRO A 116 5.50 -1.51 17.75
C PRO A 116 4.45 -0.40 17.89
N GLU A 117 4.85 0.70 18.52
CA GLU A 117 3.99 1.87 18.70
C GLU A 117 3.53 2.43 17.35
N ILE A 118 2.21 2.63 17.20
CA ILE A 118 1.62 3.29 16.03
C ILE A 118 1.96 4.78 16.11
N ARG A 119 2.40 5.36 14.99
CA ARG A 119 2.70 6.80 14.94
C ARG A 119 1.41 7.60 15.15
N SER A 120 1.51 8.70 15.88
CA SER A 120 0.50 9.76 15.87
C SER A 120 0.90 10.90 14.93
N PHE A 121 -0.07 11.74 14.58
CA PHE A 121 0.20 12.95 13.82
C PHE A 121 1.12 13.90 14.61
N GLU A 122 0.85 14.10 15.90
CA GLU A 122 1.60 14.97 16.81
C GLU A 122 3.07 14.54 16.87
N GLN A 123 3.33 13.24 17.07
CA GLN A 123 4.69 12.70 17.02
C GLN A 123 5.40 13.01 15.70
N CYS A 124 4.68 12.92 14.57
CA CYS A 124 5.26 13.23 13.27
C CYS A 124 5.57 14.72 13.09
N VAL A 125 4.82 15.61 13.75
CA VAL A 125 5.12 17.05 13.80
C VAL A 125 6.40 17.28 14.60
N ASP A 126 6.49 16.71 15.80
CA ASP A 126 7.68 16.83 16.66
C ASP A 126 8.94 16.32 15.94
N PHE A 127 8.87 15.14 15.32
CA PHE A 127 9.97 14.59 14.53
C PHE A 127 10.32 15.44 13.31
N ALA A 128 9.34 16.12 12.68
CA ALA A 128 9.58 17.01 11.56
C ALA A 128 10.28 18.32 11.98
N GLU A 129 9.91 18.86 13.13
CA GLU A 129 10.56 20.04 13.72
C GLU A 129 12.01 19.72 14.10
N GLU A 130 12.23 18.60 14.82
CA GLU A 130 13.57 18.15 15.17
C GLU A 130 14.42 17.86 13.93
N ALA A 131 13.84 17.23 12.90
CA ALA A 131 14.55 16.97 11.66
C ALA A 131 14.95 18.25 10.91
N SER A 132 14.14 19.31 11.02
CA SER A 132 14.43 20.61 10.42
C SER A 132 15.57 21.33 11.15
N LEU A 133 15.61 21.22 12.49
CA LEU A 133 16.67 21.80 13.32
C LEU A 133 18.00 21.08 13.16
N THR A 134 17.97 19.74 13.10
CA THR A 134 19.18 18.90 13.05
C THR A 134 19.69 18.64 11.64
N GLY A 135 18.86 18.85 10.61
CA GLY A 135 19.13 18.50 9.22
C GLY A 135 19.19 16.98 8.98
N LYS A 136 18.74 16.16 9.95
CA LYS A 136 18.76 14.70 9.87
C LYS A 136 17.37 14.15 10.11
N ALA A 137 17.03 13.05 9.44
CA ALA A 137 15.74 12.43 9.63
C ALA A 137 15.60 11.81 11.03
N VAL A 138 14.47 12.02 11.68
CA VAL A 138 14.14 11.55 13.03
C VAL A 138 12.99 10.56 12.92
N HIS A 139 13.15 9.33 13.41
CA HIS A 139 12.13 8.26 13.31
C HIS A 139 11.52 8.08 11.89
N ALA A 140 12.38 8.26 10.87
CA ALA A 140 12.10 8.29 9.44
C ALA A 140 11.40 9.54 8.88
N VAL A 141 11.03 10.52 9.69
CA VAL A 141 10.51 11.81 9.21
C VAL A 141 11.70 12.68 8.79
N LYS A 142 11.71 13.16 7.53
CA LYS A 142 12.84 13.98 7.01
C LYS A 142 12.67 15.47 7.25
N GLY A 143 11.50 15.89 7.76
CA GLY A 143 11.09 17.28 7.92
C GLY A 143 9.60 17.43 7.60
N PRO A 144 9.06 18.67 7.66
CA PRO A 144 7.65 18.92 7.45
C PRO A 144 7.21 18.55 6.02
N THR A 145 5.95 18.13 5.88
CA THR A 145 5.28 17.95 4.59
C THR A 145 4.16 18.97 4.42
N GLU A 146 3.92 19.43 3.20
CA GLU A 146 2.78 20.33 2.91
C GLU A 146 1.45 19.72 3.39
N LEU A 147 1.31 18.39 3.38
CA LEU A 147 0.10 17.70 3.84
C LEU A 147 -0.22 17.92 5.32
N MET A 148 0.75 18.29 6.16
CA MET A 148 0.50 18.59 7.58
C MET A 148 -0.50 19.74 7.75
N LYS A 149 -0.60 20.65 6.77
CA LYS A 149 -1.58 21.76 6.78
C LYS A 149 -3.03 21.30 6.66
N LEU A 150 -3.27 20.05 6.25
CA LEU A 150 -4.61 19.47 6.09
C LEU A 150 -5.09 18.69 7.32
N TYR A 151 -4.32 18.68 8.42
CA TYR A 151 -4.56 17.79 9.58
C TYR A 151 -6.01 17.74 10.08
N GLN A 152 -6.69 18.89 10.12
CA GLN A 152 -8.10 18.98 10.56
C GLN A 152 -9.03 18.02 9.81
N ASN A 153 -8.74 17.72 8.55
CA ASN A 153 -9.54 16.87 7.67
C ASN A 153 -8.81 15.61 7.19
N PHE A 154 -7.47 15.58 7.35
CA PHE A 154 -6.60 14.55 6.79
C PHE A 154 -5.39 14.28 7.67
N ASP A 155 -5.45 13.22 8.46
CA ASP A 155 -4.30 12.69 9.19
C ASP A 155 -3.36 11.95 8.23
N LEU A 156 -2.15 12.47 8.04
CA LEU A 156 -1.15 11.89 7.13
C LEU A 156 -0.62 10.53 7.57
N VAL A 157 -0.83 10.11 8.82
CA VAL A 157 -0.45 8.78 9.30
C VAL A 157 -1.58 7.79 9.03
N GLN A 158 -2.82 8.15 9.39
CA GLN A 158 -3.96 7.23 9.34
C GLN A 158 -4.62 7.14 7.96
N ARG A 159 -4.56 8.21 7.14
CA ARG A 159 -5.27 8.26 5.85
C ARG A 159 -4.46 7.73 4.66
N PHE A 160 -3.18 7.44 4.86
CA PHE A 160 -2.38 6.75 3.85
C PHE A 160 -2.63 5.26 3.93
N VAL A 161 -3.19 4.65 2.90
CA VAL A 161 -3.46 3.21 2.88
C VAL A 161 -2.45 2.47 1.99
N PRO A 162 -2.02 1.26 2.37
CA PRO A 162 -1.18 0.45 1.50
C PRO A 162 -1.89 0.12 0.19
N ASP A 163 -1.19 0.27 -0.93
CA ASP A 163 -1.71 -0.19 -2.22
C ASP A 163 -1.84 -1.73 -2.22
N TYR A 164 -3.06 -2.22 -2.44
CA TYR A 164 -3.38 -3.65 -2.42
C TYR A 164 -2.51 -4.46 -3.41
N MET A 165 -2.22 -3.89 -4.58
CA MET A 165 -1.44 -4.58 -5.61
C MET A 165 0.00 -4.84 -5.15
N HIS A 166 0.68 -3.82 -4.63
CA HIS A 166 2.08 -3.93 -4.22
C HIS A 166 2.25 -4.54 -2.83
N ALA A 167 1.38 -4.19 -1.87
CA ALA A 167 1.51 -4.63 -0.49
C ALA A 167 1.03 -6.07 -0.29
N VAL A 168 -0.17 -6.39 -0.80
CA VAL A 168 -0.78 -7.71 -0.59
C VAL A 168 -0.34 -8.67 -1.70
N LEU A 169 -0.64 -8.36 -2.95
CA LEU A 169 -0.51 -9.33 -4.04
C LEU A 169 0.96 -9.61 -4.39
N LEU A 170 1.71 -8.57 -4.75
CA LEU A 170 3.12 -8.69 -5.14
C LEU A 170 4.08 -8.70 -3.93
N GLY A 171 3.60 -8.31 -2.76
CA GLY A 171 4.31 -8.36 -1.49
C GLY A 171 4.08 -9.69 -0.78
N VAL A 172 3.09 -9.73 0.11
CA VAL A 172 2.84 -10.86 1.01
C VAL A 172 2.52 -12.16 0.27
N VAL A 173 1.55 -12.15 -0.64
CA VAL A 173 1.08 -13.38 -1.31
C VAL A 173 2.18 -14.00 -2.16
N ARG A 174 2.88 -13.18 -2.96
CA ARG A 174 4.03 -13.64 -3.73
C ARG A 174 5.13 -14.21 -2.83
N GLN A 175 5.44 -13.55 -1.71
CA GLN A 175 6.46 -14.03 -0.78
C GLN A 175 6.10 -15.38 -0.18
N ILE A 176 4.86 -15.56 0.30
CA ILE A 176 4.37 -16.83 0.84
C ILE A 176 4.44 -17.93 -0.23
N MET A 177 3.97 -17.64 -1.45
CA MET A 177 4.01 -18.61 -2.55
C MET A 177 5.45 -19.00 -2.94
N SER A 178 6.37 -18.04 -2.98
CA SER A 178 7.79 -18.33 -3.22
C SER A 178 8.38 -19.21 -2.12
N LEU A 179 8.07 -18.94 -0.84
CA LEU A 179 8.53 -19.80 0.27
C LEU A 179 7.96 -21.21 0.14
N TRP A 180 6.67 -21.36 -0.11
CA TRP A 180 6.04 -22.67 -0.25
C TRP A 180 6.57 -23.51 -1.41
N ILE A 181 6.88 -22.89 -2.55
CA ILE A 181 7.22 -23.59 -3.79
C ILE A 181 8.74 -23.74 -3.98
N GLN A 182 9.52 -22.73 -3.59
CA GLN A 182 10.94 -22.65 -3.98
C GLN A 182 11.90 -23.13 -2.92
N THR A 183 11.48 -23.18 -1.66
CA THR A 183 12.34 -23.79 -0.64
C THR A 183 12.07 -25.30 -0.64
N SER A 184 13.13 -26.11 -0.73
CA SER A 184 13.00 -27.56 -0.79
C SER A 184 13.14 -28.25 0.58
N SER A 185 13.54 -27.50 1.61
CA SER A 185 14.14 -28.07 2.83
C SER A 185 13.63 -27.47 4.15
N ASN A 186 12.66 -26.56 4.10
CA ASN A 186 12.09 -25.94 5.32
C ASN A 186 10.72 -26.54 5.66
N ASP A 187 10.34 -26.53 6.93
CA ASP A 187 9.07 -27.10 7.43
C ASP A 187 7.81 -26.49 6.80
N PHE A 188 7.91 -25.24 6.34
CA PHE A 188 6.84 -24.53 5.63
C PHE A 188 6.79 -24.81 4.12
N SER A 189 7.70 -25.63 3.58
CA SER A 189 7.77 -25.95 2.15
C SER A 189 6.72 -26.99 1.77
N ILE A 190 6.08 -26.82 0.62
CA ILE A 190 5.18 -27.83 0.09
C ILE A 190 6.02 -28.95 -0.54
N LYS A 191 5.83 -30.19 -0.07
CA LYS A 191 6.54 -31.36 -0.61
C LYS A 191 6.25 -31.56 -2.10
N GLN A 192 7.21 -32.11 -2.85
CA GLN A 192 7.12 -32.27 -4.30
C GLN A 192 5.84 -32.99 -4.79
N LYS A 193 5.37 -34.02 -4.06
CA LYS A 193 4.11 -34.72 -4.36
C LYS A 193 2.91 -33.77 -4.27
N SER A 194 2.84 -32.98 -3.20
CA SER A 194 1.80 -31.98 -2.99
C SER A 194 1.89 -30.82 -3.98
N LEU A 195 3.08 -30.41 -4.40
CA LEU A 195 3.27 -29.40 -5.46
C LEU A 195 2.71 -29.87 -6.81
N ARG A 196 2.89 -31.15 -7.18
CA ARG A 196 2.27 -31.71 -8.40
C ARG A 196 0.74 -31.64 -8.33
N VAL A 197 0.17 -31.96 -7.17
CA VAL A 197 -1.28 -31.86 -6.93
C VAL A 197 -1.74 -30.40 -6.99
N LEU A 198 -1.00 -29.47 -6.38
CA LEU A 198 -1.30 -28.03 -6.41
C LEU A 198 -1.30 -27.50 -7.85
N ASN A 199 -0.26 -27.80 -8.64
CA ASN A 199 -0.17 -27.38 -10.04
C ASN A 199 -1.32 -27.95 -10.86
N HIS A 200 -1.64 -29.24 -10.69
CA HIS A 200 -2.77 -29.87 -11.36
C HIS A 200 -4.11 -29.18 -11.01
N ARG A 201 -4.36 -28.89 -9.72
CA ARG A 201 -5.57 -28.18 -9.30
C ARG A 201 -5.63 -26.75 -9.83
N THR A 202 -4.49 -26.05 -9.83
CA THR A 202 -4.36 -24.68 -10.35
C THR A 202 -4.71 -24.59 -11.83
N LEU A 203 -4.25 -25.56 -12.64
CA LEU A 203 -4.50 -25.56 -14.09
C LEU A 203 -5.92 -26.02 -14.47
N ASN A 204 -6.56 -26.84 -13.64
CA ASN A 204 -7.86 -27.45 -13.93
C ASN A 204 -9.05 -26.78 -13.21
N ILE A 205 -8.80 -25.79 -12.34
CA ILE A 205 -9.89 -25.08 -11.68
C ILE A 205 -10.73 -24.31 -12.70
N LYS A 206 -12.05 -24.41 -12.55
CA LYS A 206 -13.00 -23.65 -13.37
C LYS A 206 -13.26 -22.30 -12.72
N PHE A 207 -13.24 -21.25 -13.53
CA PHE A 207 -13.54 -19.90 -13.08
C PHE A 207 -14.86 -19.40 -13.69
N PRO A 208 -15.59 -18.50 -13.02
CA PRO A 208 -16.71 -17.77 -13.61
C PRO A 208 -16.27 -16.94 -14.82
N GLN A 209 -17.20 -16.63 -15.74
CA GLN A 209 -16.90 -15.91 -16.98
C GLN A 209 -16.33 -14.50 -16.74
N GLU A 210 -16.62 -13.91 -15.59
CA GLU A 210 -16.18 -12.58 -15.15
C GLU A 210 -14.68 -12.52 -14.83
N THR A 211 -14.02 -13.68 -14.69
CA THR A 211 -12.56 -13.71 -14.50
C THR A 211 -11.82 -13.50 -15.82
N THR A 212 -11.11 -12.38 -15.91
CA THR A 212 -10.41 -11.96 -17.14
C THR A 212 -9.10 -12.71 -17.39
N ARG A 213 -8.65 -13.57 -16.47
CA ARG A 213 -7.36 -14.26 -16.57
C ARG A 213 -7.42 -15.63 -15.87
N LYS A 214 -6.66 -16.59 -16.40
CA LYS A 214 -6.45 -17.91 -15.78
C LYS A 214 -5.12 -17.94 -15.01
N LEU A 215 -5.03 -18.81 -14.02
CA LEU A 215 -3.76 -19.09 -13.34
C LEU A 215 -2.83 -19.88 -14.27
N ARG A 216 -1.55 -19.48 -14.31
CA ARG A 216 -0.48 -20.23 -14.97
C ARG A 216 0.04 -21.33 -14.06
N SER A 217 1.01 -22.10 -14.57
CA SER A 217 1.65 -23.14 -13.76
C SER A 217 2.30 -22.53 -12.52
N THR A 218 2.29 -23.28 -11.42
CA THR A 218 3.03 -22.93 -10.20
C THR A 218 4.54 -22.88 -10.42
N ASN A 219 5.05 -23.50 -11.49
CA ASN A 219 6.46 -23.41 -11.88
C ASN A 219 6.85 -21.99 -12.32
N GLU A 220 5.87 -21.19 -12.77
CA GLU A 220 6.06 -19.82 -13.23
C GLU A 220 5.67 -18.77 -12.18
N VAL A 221 5.48 -19.18 -10.92
CA VAL A 221 4.91 -18.32 -9.86
C VAL A 221 5.66 -17.01 -9.66
N LEU A 222 6.99 -16.99 -9.87
CA LEU A 222 7.78 -15.75 -9.81
C LEU A 222 7.38 -14.70 -10.85
N PHE A 223 6.85 -15.16 -11.98
CA PHE A 223 6.47 -14.32 -13.12
C PHE A 223 4.96 -14.06 -13.16
N TRP A 224 4.21 -14.53 -12.16
CA TRP A 224 2.79 -14.21 -12.03
C TRP A 224 2.57 -12.71 -11.86
N LYS A 225 1.58 -12.18 -12.58
CA LYS A 225 1.15 -10.79 -12.41
C LYS A 225 0.30 -10.67 -11.15
N ALA A 226 0.13 -9.45 -10.65
CA ALA A 226 -0.71 -9.20 -9.47
C ALA A 226 -2.13 -9.77 -9.63
N SER A 227 -2.73 -9.65 -10.83
CA SER A 227 -4.03 -10.25 -11.14
C SER A 227 -4.09 -11.77 -10.90
N GLU A 228 -2.99 -12.49 -11.13
CA GLU A 228 -2.92 -13.94 -10.89
C GLU A 228 -2.83 -14.23 -9.39
N PHE A 229 -2.03 -13.48 -8.63
CA PHE A 229 -2.03 -13.59 -7.16
C PHE A 229 -3.39 -13.25 -6.55
N ARG A 230 -4.12 -12.31 -7.14
CA ARG A 230 -5.50 -11.99 -6.72
C ARG A 230 -6.43 -13.17 -6.95
N ILE A 231 -6.40 -13.78 -8.14
CA ILE A 231 -7.20 -14.98 -8.43
C ILE A 231 -6.81 -16.12 -7.51
N PHE A 232 -5.51 -16.34 -7.32
CA PHE A 232 -4.99 -17.35 -6.41
C PHE A 232 -5.56 -17.19 -5.01
N LEU A 233 -5.57 -15.98 -4.43
CA LEU A 233 -6.17 -15.73 -3.12
C LEU A 233 -7.61 -16.23 -3.04
N PHE A 234 -8.45 -15.90 -4.02
CA PHE A 234 -9.86 -16.31 -4.04
C PHE A 234 -10.03 -17.83 -4.09
N VAL A 235 -9.20 -18.53 -4.86
CA VAL A 235 -9.33 -19.99 -5.04
C VAL A 235 -8.45 -20.80 -4.09
N SER A 236 -7.56 -20.15 -3.36
CA SER A 236 -6.58 -20.77 -2.46
C SER A 236 -7.19 -21.77 -1.49
N PRO A 237 -8.38 -21.54 -0.86
CA PRO A 237 -8.97 -22.51 0.05
C PRO A 237 -9.32 -23.85 -0.63
N ILE A 238 -9.67 -23.80 -1.92
CA ILE A 238 -10.02 -24.99 -2.71
C ILE A 238 -8.76 -25.70 -3.18
N ILE A 239 -7.83 -24.97 -3.80
CA ILE A 239 -6.64 -25.59 -4.41
C ILE A 239 -5.64 -26.09 -3.36
N LEU A 240 -5.53 -25.44 -2.19
CA LEU A 240 -4.63 -25.82 -1.11
C LEU A 240 -5.22 -26.87 -0.14
N LYS A 241 -6.48 -27.28 -0.31
CA LYS A 241 -7.15 -28.22 0.58
C LYS A 241 -6.32 -29.50 0.79
N ASN A 242 -5.97 -29.81 2.04
CA ASN A 242 -5.14 -30.95 2.45
C ASN A 242 -3.70 -30.94 1.89
N LEU A 243 -3.18 -29.80 1.43
CA LEU A 243 -1.79 -29.67 0.93
C LEU A 243 -0.87 -28.91 1.90
N ILE A 244 -1.45 -28.13 2.81
CA ILE A 244 -0.74 -27.37 3.84
C ILE A 244 -1.30 -27.76 5.22
N SER A 245 -0.41 -27.93 6.20
CA SER A 245 -0.79 -28.27 7.59
C SER A 245 -1.16 -27.05 8.42
N ILE A 246 -0.83 -25.85 7.94
CA ILE A 246 -1.09 -24.57 8.61
C ILE A 246 -2.13 -23.84 7.79
N ILE A 247 -3.31 -23.58 8.38
CA ILE A 247 -4.20 -22.53 7.88
C ILE A 247 -3.44 -21.23 8.13
N ILE A 248 -2.75 -20.74 7.10
CA ILE A 248 -2.31 -19.34 7.14
C ILE A 248 -3.60 -18.55 6.93
N CYS A 249 -4.25 -18.17 8.03
CA CYS A 249 -5.05 -16.96 8.00
C CYS A 249 -4.07 -15.88 7.57
N ILE A 250 -4.17 -15.46 6.30
CA ILE A 250 -3.64 -14.18 5.87
C ILE A 250 -4.54 -13.15 6.56
N ILE A 251 -4.39 -13.05 7.89
CA ILE A 251 -4.82 -11.88 8.60
C ILE A 251 -3.87 -10.84 8.05
N ILE A 252 -4.43 -10.01 7.20
CA ILE A 252 -3.88 -8.70 6.89
C ILE A 252 -3.98 -7.90 8.21
N GLY A 253 -3.20 -8.32 9.20
CA GLY A 253 -3.15 -7.79 10.54
C GLY A 253 -1.95 -6.87 10.58
N CYS A 254 -2.21 -5.60 10.89
CA CYS A 254 -1.33 -4.45 10.70
C CYS A 254 -1.30 -3.92 9.27
N TYR A 255 -2.48 -3.62 8.71
CA TYR A 255 -2.66 -2.38 7.95
C TYR A 255 -3.55 -1.43 8.75
#